data_AF-A0AAU3F3L6-F1
#
_entry.id   AF-A0AAU3F3L6-F1
#
_cell.length_a   1.000
_cell.length_b   1.000
_cell.length_c   1.000
_cell.angle_alpha   90.00
_cell.angle_beta   90.00
_cell.angle_gamma   90.00
#
_symmetry.space_group_name_H-M   'P 1'
#
loop_
_entity.id
_entity.type
_entity.pdbx_description
1 polymer ?
#
loop_
_entity_poly.entity_id
_entity_poly.type
_entity_poly.pdbx_seq_one_letter_code
_entity_poly.pdbx_strand_id
1 'polypeptide(L)'
;MDSTPEQMSSRTAAAWTVALAGLGALTGFVWDGPFLAVACGLSLGGGAAMGTVLSRRRMIATIREGQGKAAALGYADGVADMVVLEISAYRTAVFPLSGPLAVDPAERLARRKAAYRLTAADGLPHHVREAAAAALEAIDDARERETQSAIEDLMKAVQEQRRGT
;
A
#
# COMPACT_ATOMS: atom_id res chain seq x y z
N MET A 1 21.60 -21.95 5.45
CA MET A 1 21.02 -22.50 4.20
C MET A 1 19.55 -22.15 4.24
N ASP A 2 19.23 -20.90 3.86
CA ASP A 2 17.88 -20.33 3.98
C ASP A 2 16.99 -20.90 2.88
N SER A 3 16.18 -21.88 3.25
CA SER A 3 15.10 -22.36 2.39
C SER A 3 13.91 -21.46 2.64
N THR A 4 13.64 -20.57 1.70
CA THR A 4 12.44 -19.73 1.71
C THR A 4 11.21 -20.65 1.68
N PRO A 5 10.11 -20.29 2.39
CA PRO A 5 8.92 -21.13 2.50
C PRO A 5 8.29 -21.51 1.15
N GLU A 6 8.53 -20.71 0.10
CA GLU A 6 8.15 -21.05 -1.28
C GLU A 6 8.88 -22.29 -1.84
N GLN A 7 10.15 -22.49 -1.50
CA GLN A 7 10.91 -23.65 -1.97
C GLN A 7 10.39 -24.96 -1.35
N MET A 8 9.99 -24.94 -0.08
CA MET A 8 9.37 -26.10 0.58
C MET A 8 8.01 -26.44 -0.03
N SER A 9 7.17 -25.43 -0.32
CA SER A 9 5.87 -25.62 -0.97
C SER A 9 5.99 -26.18 -2.39
N SER A 10 6.99 -25.73 -3.17
CA SER A 10 7.21 -26.22 -4.53
C SER A 10 7.65 -27.70 -4.57
N ARG A 11 8.48 -28.12 -3.61
CA ARG A 11 8.99 -29.50 -3.53
C ARG A 11 7.93 -30.49 -3.09
N THR A 12 7.07 -30.10 -2.15
CA THR A 12 5.96 -30.95 -1.73
C THR A 12 4.91 -31.07 -2.83
N ALA A 13 4.56 -29.98 -3.53
CA ALA A 13 3.66 -30.02 -4.68
C ALA A 13 4.19 -30.94 -5.81
N ALA A 14 5.49 -30.83 -6.13
CA ALA A 14 6.14 -31.68 -7.11
C ALA A 14 6.11 -33.17 -6.69
N ALA A 15 6.39 -33.46 -5.41
CA ALA A 15 6.35 -34.82 -4.87
C ALA A 15 4.94 -35.43 -4.95
N TRP A 16 3.89 -34.66 -4.65
CA TRP A 16 2.50 -35.11 -4.79
C TRP A 16 2.11 -35.38 -6.24
N THR A 17 2.53 -34.54 -7.19
CA THR A 17 2.28 -34.78 -8.62
C THR A 17 2.98 -36.04 -9.15
N VAL A 18 4.21 -36.31 -8.69
CA VAL A 18 4.95 -37.52 -9.08
C VAL A 18 4.31 -38.77 -8.46
N ALA A 19 3.90 -38.70 -7.19
CA ALA A 19 3.24 -39.82 -6.51
C ALA A 19 1.89 -40.17 -7.17
N LEU A 20 1.08 -39.16 -7.51
CA LEU A 20 -0.21 -39.35 -8.20
C LEU A 20 -0.03 -39.89 -9.62
N ALA A 21 0.98 -39.42 -10.36
CA ALA A 21 1.32 -39.94 -11.68
C ALA A 21 1.78 -41.41 -11.62
N GLY A 22 2.60 -41.76 -10.62
CA GLY A 22 3.06 -43.15 -10.41
C GLY A 22 1.92 -44.09 -10.03
N LEU A 23 1.00 -43.67 -9.16
CA LEU A 23 -0.19 -44.45 -8.78
C LEU A 23 -1.14 -44.66 -9.96
N GLY A 24 -1.37 -43.63 -10.78
CA GLY A 24 -2.18 -43.74 -12.01
C GLY A 24 -1.56 -44.66 -13.06
N ALA A 25 -0.24 -44.63 -13.21
CA ALA A 25 0.47 -45.52 -14.13
C ALA A 25 0.41 -47.00 -13.69
N LEU A 26 0.56 -47.27 -12.38
CA LEU A 26 0.46 -48.62 -11.83
C LEU A 26 -0.94 -49.21 -11.95
N THR A 27 -1.98 -48.41 -11.68
CA THR A 27 -3.37 -48.87 -11.80
C THR A 27 -3.80 -49.10 -13.24
N GLY A 28 -3.36 -48.26 -14.19
CA GLY A 28 -3.63 -48.47 -15.62
C GLY A 28 -2.92 -49.69 -16.22
N PHE A 29 -1.71 -50.00 -15.73
CA PHE A 29 -0.94 -51.18 -16.18
C PHE A 29 -1.57 -52.51 -15.73
N VAL A 30 -2.18 -52.53 -14.54
CA VAL A 30 -2.77 -53.75 -13.95
C VAL A 30 -4.09 -54.16 -14.61
N TRP A 31 -4.85 -53.23 -15.20
CA TRP A 31 -6.19 -53.53 -15.71
C TRP A 31 -6.32 -53.69 -17.23
N ASP A 32 -5.58 -52.96 -18.07
CA ASP A 32 -5.91 -52.97 -19.53
C ASP A 32 -4.73 -52.62 -20.48
N GLY A 33 -3.48 -52.67 -19.99
CA GLY A 33 -2.27 -52.55 -20.81
C GLY A 33 -1.67 -51.14 -20.99
N PRO A 34 -0.50 -51.05 -21.64
CA PRO A 34 0.40 -49.89 -21.59
C PRO A 34 -0.18 -48.60 -22.20
N PHE A 35 -1.12 -48.69 -23.14
CA PHE A 35 -1.75 -47.50 -23.75
C PHE A 35 -2.68 -46.76 -22.78
N LEU A 36 -3.42 -47.49 -21.94
CA LEU A 36 -4.33 -46.90 -20.95
C LEU A 36 -3.56 -46.26 -19.78
N ALA A 37 -2.41 -46.83 -19.41
CA ALA A 37 -1.49 -46.23 -18.42
C ALA A 37 -0.93 -44.87 -18.87
N VAL A 38 -0.57 -44.73 -20.15
CA VAL A 38 -0.09 -43.44 -20.70
C VAL A 38 -1.22 -42.42 -20.79
N ALA A 39 -2.42 -42.83 -21.22
CA ALA A 39 -3.57 -41.94 -21.30
C ALA A 39 -4.02 -41.41 -19.93
N CYS A 40 -4.08 -42.27 -18.91
CA CYS A 40 -4.41 -41.88 -17.54
C CYS A 40 -3.31 -41.07 -16.85
N GLY A 41 -2.03 -41.43 -17.06
CA GLY A 41 -0.89 -40.68 -16.51
C GLY A 41 -0.80 -39.25 -17.06
N LEU A 42 -1.01 -39.07 -18.36
CA LEU A 42 -1.01 -37.75 -19.01
C LEU A 42 -2.22 -36.91 -18.62
N SER A 43 -3.41 -37.50 -18.45
CA SER A 43 -4.62 -36.75 -18.07
C SER A 43 -4.57 -36.27 -16.61
N LEU A 44 -4.18 -37.14 -15.67
CA LEU A 44 -4.06 -36.77 -14.25
C LEU A 44 -2.85 -35.87 -13.98
N GLY A 45 -1.70 -36.16 -14.59
CA GLY A 45 -0.50 -35.32 -14.49
C GLY A 45 -0.69 -33.95 -15.14
N GLY A 46 -1.32 -33.92 -16.32
CA GLY A 46 -1.63 -32.68 -17.05
C GLY A 46 -2.64 -31.80 -16.32
N GLY A 47 -3.72 -32.38 -15.77
CA GLY A 47 -4.70 -31.64 -14.98
C GLY A 47 -4.12 -31.01 -13.71
N ALA A 48 -3.26 -31.75 -12.98
CA ALA A 48 -2.61 -31.24 -11.78
C ALA A 48 -1.59 -30.13 -12.09
N ALA A 49 -0.81 -30.26 -13.17
CA ALA A 49 0.13 -29.24 -13.62
C ALA A 49 -0.59 -27.97 -14.10
N MET A 50 -1.68 -28.11 -14.86
CA MET A 50 -2.43 -26.97 -15.37
C MET A 50 -3.19 -26.24 -14.25
N GLY A 51 -3.76 -26.98 -13.30
CA GLY A 51 -4.39 -26.44 -12.09
C GLY A 51 -3.42 -25.67 -11.21
N THR A 52 -2.20 -26.19 -10.99
CA THR A 52 -1.16 -25.49 -10.21
C THR A 52 -0.68 -24.22 -10.91
N VAL A 53 -0.49 -24.22 -12.22
CA VAL A 53 -0.11 -23.02 -12.98
C VAL A 53 -1.19 -21.94 -12.92
N LEU A 54 -2.47 -22.30 -13.10
CA LEU A 54 -3.57 -21.35 -13.03
C LEU A 54 -3.78 -20.79 -11.62
N SER A 55 -3.70 -21.64 -10.60
CA SER A 55 -3.76 -21.23 -9.19
C SER A 55 -2.63 -20.26 -8.84
N ARG A 56 -1.39 -20.58 -9.26
CA ARG A 56 -0.22 -19.73 -9.05
C ARG A 56 -0.35 -18.39 -9.78
N ARG A 57 -0.87 -18.38 -11.01
CA ARG A 57 -1.13 -17.15 -11.77
C ARG A 57 -2.17 -16.27 -11.09
N ARG A 58 -3.27 -16.85 -10.59
CA ARG A 58 -4.30 -16.13 -9.84
C ARG A 58 -3.74 -15.55 -8.54
N MET A 59 -2.96 -16.33 -7.79
CA MET A 59 -2.32 -15.90 -6.55
C MET A 59 -1.34 -14.73 -6.78
N ILE A 60 -0.51 -14.79 -7.82
CA ILE A 60 0.41 -13.69 -8.15
C ILE A 60 -0.36 -12.43 -8.55
N ALA A 61 -1.46 -12.58 -9.30
CA ALA A 61 -2.29 -11.44 -9.70
C ALA A 61 -2.95 -10.76 -8.49
N THR A 62 -3.51 -11.52 -7.55
CA THR A 62 -4.13 -10.97 -6.34
C THR A 62 -3.11 -10.31 -5.42
N ILE A 63 -1.92 -10.89 -5.27
CA ILE A 63 -0.82 -10.27 -4.50
C ILE A 63 -0.40 -8.95 -5.14
N ARG A 64 -0.23 -8.91 -6.47
CA ARG A 64 0.18 -7.70 -7.19
C ARG A 64 -0.88 -6.60 -7.09
N GLU A 65 -2.15 -6.94 -7.15
CA GLU A 65 -3.25 -6.01 -6.94
C GLU A 65 -3.26 -5.46 -5.50
N GLY A 66 -3.08 -6.34 -4.51
CA GLY A 66 -2.95 -5.95 -3.10
C GLY A 66 -1.75 -5.05 -2.84
N GLN A 67 -0.59 -5.34 -3.45
CA GLN A 67 0.60 -4.49 -3.39
C GLN A 67 0.37 -3.11 -4.02
N GLY A 68 -0.32 -3.04 -5.16
CA GLY A 68 -0.66 -1.78 -5.80
C GLY A 68 -1.58 -0.91 -4.92
N LYS A 69 -2.59 -1.52 -4.31
CA LYS A 69 -3.49 -0.85 -3.36
C LYS A 69 -2.74 -0.37 -2.12
N ALA A 70 -1.92 -1.23 -1.52
CA ALA A 70 -1.11 -0.88 -0.35
C ALA A 70 -0.10 0.25 -0.66
N ALA A 71 0.51 0.26 -1.84
CA ALA A 71 1.41 1.33 -2.26
C ALA A 71 0.67 2.67 -2.45
N ALA A 72 -0.55 2.66 -3.00
CA ALA A 72 -1.37 3.86 -3.13
C ALA A 72 -1.81 4.42 -1.77
N LEU A 73 -2.20 3.55 -0.84
CA LEU A 73 -2.56 3.95 0.53
C LEU A 73 -1.35 4.51 1.28
N GLY A 74 -0.20 3.83 1.22
CA GLY A 74 1.04 4.32 1.83
C GLY A 74 1.52 5.65 1.26
N TYR A 75 1.30 5.90 -0.03
CA TYR A 75 1.56 7.20 -0.64
C TYR A 75 0.61 8.28 -0.09
N ALA A 76 -0.69 8.00 -0.01
CA ALA A 76 -1.67 8.94 0.55
C ALA A 76 -1.36 9.30 2.01
N ASP A 77 -1.03 8.31 2.83
CA ASP A 77 -0.64 8.50 4.23
C ASP A 77 0.65 9.33 4.34
N GLY A 78 1.66 9.03 3.51
CA GLY A 78 2.91 9.78 3.50
C GLY A 78 2.72 11.25 3.10
N VAL A 79 1.87 11.53 2.11
CA VAL A 79 1.54 12.91 1.71
C VAL A 79 0.76 13.61 2.82
N ALA A 80 -0.17 12.93 3.48
CA ALA A 80 -0.95 13.48 4.59
C ALA A 80 -0.06 13.86 5.79
N ASP A 81 0.90 13.01 6.17
CA ASP A 81 1.88 13.32 7.23
C ASP A 81 2.74 14.54 6.87
N MET A 82 3.18 14.64 5.61
CA MET A 82 3.95 15.79 5.13
C MET A 82 3.15 17.10 5.16
N VAL A 83 1.84 17.05 4.89
CA VAL A 83 0.96 18.23 4.96
C VAL A 83 0.93 18.81 6.38
N VAL A 84 0.83 17.95 7.40
CA VAL A 84 0.87 18.40 8.80
C VAL A 84 2.20 19.09 9.12
N LEU A 85 3.32 18.53 8.66
CA LEU A 85 4.65 19.10 8.88
C LEU A 85 4.83 20.47 8.22
N GLU A 86 4.47 20.60 6.94
CA GLU A 86 4.59 21.87 6.19
C GLU A 86 3.66 22.95 6.75
N ILE A 87 2.42 22.62 7.10
CA ILE A 87 1.49 23.57 7.72
C ILE A 87 1.99 24.01 9.10
N SER A 88 2.57 23.10 9.89
CA SER A 88 3.20 23.44 11.17
C SER A 88 4.43 24.34 11.01
N ALA A 89 5.24 24.10 9.97
CA ALA A 89 6.37 24.95 9.63
C ALA A 89 5.91 26.35 9.19
N TYR A 90 4.82 26.43 8.41
CA TYR A 90 4.22 27.70 8.03
C TYR A 90 3.66 28.46 9.23
N ARG A 91 2.91 27.79 10.12
CA ARG A 91 2.45 28.36 11.39
C ARG A 91 3.60 29.00 12.16
N THR A 92 4.71 28.28 12.34
CA THR A 92 5.88 28.78 13.08
C THR A 92 6.47 30.06 12.46
N ALA A 93 6.34 30.23 11.15
CA ALA A 93 6.77 31.44 10.45
C ALA A 93 5.78 32.62 10.52
N VAL A 94 4.49 32.35 10.78
CA VAL A 94 3.44 33.36 10.94
C VAL A 94 3.29 33.82 12.39
N PHE A 95 3.48 32.91 13.34
CA PHE A 95 3.49 33.17 14.78
C PHE A 95 4.92 33.09 15.36
N PRO A 96 5.87 33.92 14.88
CA PRO A 96 7.20 33.93 15.46
C PRO A 96 7.16 34.45 16.89
N LEU A 97 8.11 34.00 17.72
CA LEU A 97 8.48 34.72 18.93
C LEU A 97 8.92 36.14 18.50
N SER A 98 8.21 37.17 18.93
CA SER A 98 8.55 38.57 18.64
C SER A 98 10.03 38.84 18.96
N GLY A 99 10.84 39.29 17.99
CA GLY A 99 12.26 39.61 18.21
C GLY A 99 13.19 39.30 17.02
N PRO A 100 14.52 39.34 17.24
CA PRO A 100 15.54 39.12 16.20
C PRO A 100 15.52 37.73 15.52
N LEU A 101 14.75 36.80 16.06
CA LEU A 101 14.53 35.45 15.54
C LEU A 101 13.26 35.34 14.68
N ALA A 102 12.56 36.45 14.45
CA ALA A 102 11.41 36.47 13.56
C ALA A 102 11.82 36.15 12.11
N VAL A 103 11.01 35.32 11.46
CA VAL A 103 11.22 34.91 10.07
C VAL A 103 11.04 36.10 9.13
N ASP A 104 11.93 36.23 8.15
CA ASP A 104 11.86 37.26 7.11
C ASP A 104 10.57 37.12 6.26
N PRO A 105 9.94 38.21 5.78
CA PRO A 105 8.74 38.13 4.96
C PRO A 105 8.88 37.24 3.70
N ALA A 106 10.05 37.21 3.05
CA ALA A 106 10.27 36.36 1.88
C ALA A 106 10.26 34.87 2.25
N GLU A 107 10.85 34.52 3.39
CA GLU A 107 10.86 33.16 3.92
C GLU A 107 9.46 32.72 4.38
N ARG A 108 8.67 33.63 4.98
CA ARG A 108 7.26 33.38 5.30
C ARG A 108 6.44 33.10 4.03
N LEU A 109 6.63 33.89 2.98
CA LEU A 109 5.93 33.68 1.70
C LEU A 109 6.34 32.36 1.04
N ALA A 110 7.61 31.99 1.11
CA ALA A 110 8.09 30.70 0.60
C ALA A 110 7.42 29.53 1.34
N ARG A 111 7.31 29.59 2.66
CA ARG A 111 6.61 28.58 3.47
C ARG A 111 5.11 28.52 3.20
N ARG A 112 4.45 29.68 3.03
CA ARG A 112 3.05 29.73 2.59
C ARG A 112 2.89 28.97 1.27
N LYS A 113 3.70 29.30 0.27
CA LYS A 113 3.64 28.66 -1.05
C LYS A 113 3.91 27.14 -0.99
N ALA A 114 4.86 26.71 -0.16
CA ALA A 114 5.15 25.29 0.05
C ALA A 114 3.94 24.55 0.64
N ALA A 115 3.35 25.09 1.71
CA ALA A 115 2.19 24.50 2.36
C ALA A 115 0.98 24.40 1.41
N TYR A 116 0.62 25.49 0.70
CA TYR A 116 -0.46 25.46 -0.29
C TYR A 116 -0.23 24.48 -1.43
N ARG A 117 1.01 24.38 -1.93
CA ARG A 117 1.35 23.43 -2.99
C ARG A 117 1.16 21.98 -2.52
N LEU A 118 1.54 21.68 -1.28
CA LEU A 118 1.43 20.33 -0.74
C LEU A 118 -0.04 19.95 -0.44
N THR A 119 -0.84 20.89 0.06
CA THR A 119 -2.30 20.70 0.24
C THR A 119 -3.01 20.43 -1.10
N ALA A 120 -2.49 20.96 -2.20
CA ALA A 120 -3.03 20.73 -3.54
C ALA A 120 -2.55 19.41 -4.20
N ALA A 121 -1.81 18.56 -3.50
CA ALA A 121 -1.31 17.30 -4.07
C ALA A 121 -2.46 16.33 -4.42
N ASP A 122 -2.39 15.73 -5.62
CA ASP A 122 -3.44 14.84 -6.16
C ASP A 122 -3.70 13.59 -5.29
N GLY A 123 -2.69 13.15 -4.53
CA GLY A 123 -2.79 11.98 -3.65
C GLY A 123 -3.45 12.23 -2.28
N LEU A 124 -3.80 13.48 -1.96
CA LEU A 124 -4.35 13.82 -0.66
C LEU A 124 -5.86 13.51 -0.60
N PRO A 125 -6.33 12.69 0.36
CA PRO A 125 -7.76 12.44 0.58
C PRO A 125 -8.55 13.73 0.80
N HIS A 126 -9.80 13.74 0.36
CA HIS A 126 -10.61 14.95 0.31
C HIS A 126 -10.81 15.60 1.69
N HIS A 127 -11.17 14.83 2.72
CA HIS A 127 -11.39 15.34 4.07
C HIS A 127 -10.10 15.89 4.71
N VAL A 128 -8.94 15.29 4.41
CA VAL A 128 -7.63 15.83 4.85
C VAL A 128 -7.34 17.15 4.13
N ARG A 129 -7.68 17.26 2.85
CA ARG A 129 -7.52 18.49 2.07
C ARG A 129 -8.39 19.63 2.61
N GLU A 130 -9.62 19.35 2.99
CA GLU A 130 -10.53 20.32 3.61
C GLU A 130 -10.00 20.80 4.96
N ALA A 131 -9.60 19.87 5.84
CA ALA A 131 -9.02 20.22 7.13
C ALA A 131 -7.71 21.03 6.97
N ALA A 132 -6.88 20.67 5.99
CA ALA A 132 -5.66 21.40 5.68
C ALA A 132 -5.93 22.82 5.15
N ALA A 133 -6.97 22.99 4.33
CA ALA A 133 -7.38 24.30 3.84
C ALA A 133 -7.88 25.19 5.00
N ALA A 134 -8.69 24.64 5.91
CA ALA A 134 -9.16 25.36 7.09
C ALA A 134 -8.00 25.77 8.02
N ALA A 135 -7.00 24.90 8.20
CA ALA A 135 -5.80 25.23 8.97
C ALA A 135 -4.98 26.36 8.31
N LEU A 136 -4.81 26.33 6.99
CA LEU A 136 -4.13 27.41 6.25
C LEU A 136 -4.86 28.75 6.35
N GLU A 137 -6.19 28.74 6.23
CA GLU A 137 -7.03 29.93 6.42
C GLU A 137 -6.87 30.51 7.83
N ALA A 138 -6.95 29.67 8.86
CA ALA A 138 -6.79 30.11 10.25
C ALA A 138 -5.39 30.68 10.54
N ILE A 139 -4.34 30.13 9.91
CA ILE A 139 -2.97 30.65 9.98
C ILE A 139 -2.88 32.01 9.28
N ASP A 140 -3.44 32.13 8.08
CA ASP A 140 -3.43 33.39 7.31
C ASP A 140 -4.18 34.52 8.03
N ASP A 141 -5.24 34.18 8.79
CA ASP A 141 -5.98 35.11 9.65
C ASP A 141 -5.25 35.49 10.95
N ALA A 142 -4.10 34.87 11.23
CA ALA A 142 -3.24 35.12 12.40
C ALA A 142 -3.96 34.98 13.76
N ARG A 143 -4.96 34.10 13.85
CA ARG A 143 -5.71 33.84 15.08
C ARG A 143 -5.19 32.59 15.77
N GLU A 144 -4.31 32.75 16.76
CA GLU A 144 -3.56 31.65 17.37
C GLU A 144 -4.45 30.52 17.92
N ARG A 145 -5.56 30.86 18.61
CA ARG A 145 -6.50 29.86 19.15
C ARG A 145 -7.24 29.09 18.05
N GLU A 146 -7.69 29.79 17.01
CA GLU A 146 -8.39 29.17 15.87
C GLU A 146 -7.43 28.31 15.05
N THR A 147 -6.19 28.78 14.87
CA THR A 147 -5.09 28.03 14.26
C THR A 147 -4.81 26.73 15.01
N GLN A 148 -4.72 26.79 16.35
CA GLN A 148 -4.48 25.62 17.18
C GLN A 148 -5.59 24.57 16.97
N SER A 149 -6.85 24.98 17.05
CA SER A 149 -8.00 24.10 16.82
C SER A 149 -7.98 23.49 15.43
N ALA A 150 -7.74 24.28 14.38
CA ALA A 150 -7.75 23.79 13.00
C ALA A 150 -6.60 22.81 12.72
N ILE A 151 -5.44 22.98 13.37
CA ILE A 151 -4.33 22.01 13.27
C ILE A 151 -4.66 20.71 14.01
N GLU A 152 -5.33 20.78 15.16
CA GLU A 152 -5.82 19.59 15.87
C GLU A 152 -6.83 18.81 15.02
N ASP A 153 -7.75 19.51 14.35
CA ASP A 153 -8.71 18.92 13.43
C ASP A 153 -8.01 18.28 12.21
N LEU A 154 -6.97 18.92 11.66
CA LEU A 154 -6.13 18.35 10.61
C LEU A 154 -5.43 17.07 11.07
N MET A 155 -4.78 17.08 12.23
CA MET A 155 -4.12 15.89 12.79
C MET A 155 -5.12 14.75 13.00
N LYS A 156 -6.34 15.07 13.46
CA LYS A 156 -7.42 14.10 13.61
C LYS A 156 -7.86 13.52 12.26
N ALA A 157 -8.02 14.34 11.23
CA ALA A 157 -8.38 13.88 9.88
C ALA A 157 -7.33 12.93 9.30
N VAL A 158 -6.03 13.21 9.52
CA VAL A 158 -4.92 12.32 9.13
C VAL A 158 -4.94 11.01 9.92
N GLN A 159 -5.20 11.07 11.22
CA GLN A 159 -5.30 9.88 12.08
C GLN A 159 -6.50 8.99 11.67
N GLU A 160 -7.64 9.59 11.35
CA GLU A 160 -8.84 8.90 10.90
C GLU A 160 -8.61 8.24 9.54
N GLN A 161 -7.92 8.92 8.61
CA GLN A 161 -7.51 8.32 7.34
C GLN A 161 -6.71 7.05 7.58
N ARG A 162 -5.64 7.11 8.39
CA ARG A 162 -4.78 5.96 8.71
C ARG A 162 -5.52 4.80 9.38
N ARG A 163 -6.59 5.08 10.13
CA ARG A 163 -7.42 4.04 10.77
C ARG A 163 -8.45 3.43 9.82
N GLY A 164 -8.84 4.17 8.78
CA GLY A 164 -9.79 3.73 7.75
C GLY A 164 -9.14 2.95 6.60
N THR A 165 -7.81 2.99 6.47
CA THR A 165 -7.00 2.18 5.54
C THR A 165 -6.61 0.84 6.12
#